data_AF-A0A1S8WZ32-F1
#
_entry.id   AF-A0A1S8WZ32-F1
#
_cell.length_a   1.000
_cell.length_b   1.000
_cell.length_c   1.000
_cell.angle_alpha   90.00
_cell.angle_beta   90.00
_cell.angle_gamma   90.00
#
_symmetry.space_group_name_H-M   'P 1'
#
loop_
_entity.id
_entity.type
_entity.pdbx_description
1 polymer ?
#
loop_
_entity_poly.entity_id
_entity_poly.type
_entity_poly.pdbx_seq_one_letter_code
_entity_poly.pdbx_strand_id
1 'polypeptide(L)'
;MGVRDYIHITDLARAHVMSLAKLDEQCGHKAYNLGTGTGYSVLQLIKAMEKACGKPIPYKMCSRREGDTSMVYADPSLAEKELKWKTKYGLD
;
A
#
# COMPACT_ATOMS: atom_id res chain seq x y z
N MET A 1 11.16 -7.03 -12.60
CA MET A 1 11.06 -6.77 -11.14
C MET A 1 9.65 -6.29 -10.87
N GLY A 2 8.94 -6.88 -9.91
CA GLY A 2 7.58 -6.48 -9.58
C GLY A 2 7.58 -5.20 -8.74
N VAL A 3 6.80 -4.21 -9.15
CA VAL A 3 6.48 -3.04 -8.34
C VAL A 3 5.13 -3.29 -7.67
N ARG A 4 5.07 -3.06 -6.36
CA ARG A 4 3.87 -3.20 -5.54
C ARG A 4 3.67 -1.94 -4.70
N ASP A 5 2.43 -1.57 -4.51
CA ASP A 5 2.05 -0.50 -3.59
C ASP A 5 1.97 -1.06 -2.16
N TYR A 6 2.91 -0.65 -1.31
CA TYR A 6 2.97 -1.07 0.09
C TYR A 6 2.31 0.01 0.94
N ILE A 7 1.25 -0.37 1.65
CA ILE A 7 0.51 0.50 2.54
C ILE A 7 0.81 0.12 3.99
N HIS A 8 1.03 1.13 4.85
CA HIS A 8 1.20 0.89 6.28
C HIS A 8 -0.10 0.33 6.89
N ILE A 9 0.01 -0.72 7.71
CA ILE A 9 -1.17 -1.41 8.28
C ILE A 9 -2.09 -0.47 9.07
N THR A 10 -1.51 0.51 9.78
CA THR A 10 -2.28 1.54 10.49
C THR A 10 -3.09 2.43 9.55
N ASP A 11 -2.55 2.77 8.37
CA ASP A 11 -3.29 3.57 7.39
C ASP A 11 -4.45 2.75 6.81
N LEU A 12 -4.22 1.47 6.54
CA LEU A 12 -5.27 0.53 6.14
C LEU A 12 -6.37 0.43 7.21
N ALA A 13 -6.02 0.29 8.48
CA ALA A 13 -6.98 0.23 9.58
C ALA A 13 -7.81 1.53 9.69
N ARG A 14 -7.17 2.69 9.53
CA ARG A 14 -7.87 3.99 9.52
C ARG A 14 -8.85 4.09 8.35
N ALA A 15 -8.49 3.57 7.17
CA ALA A 15 -9.39 3.54 6.01
C ALA A 15 -10.68 2.77 6.31
N HIS A 16 -10.59 1.66 7.04
CA HIS A 16 -11.76 0.87 7.42
C HIS A 16 -12.67 1.64 8.37
N VAL A 17 -12.12 2.31 9.38
CA VAL A 17 -12.90 3.15 10.31
C VAL A 17 -13.62 4.28 9.55
N MET A 18 -12.94 4.93 8.61
CA MET A 18 -13.55 6.00 7.79
C MET A 18 -14.60 5.46 6.81
N SER A 19 -14.41 4.24 6.30
CA SER A 19 -15.40 3.58 5.44
C SER A 19 -16.66 3.20 6.22
N LEU A 20 -16.52 2.77 7.47
CA LEU A 20 -17.66 2.50 8.37
C LEU A 20 -18.47 3.77 8.64
N ALA A 21 -17.81 4.89 8.94
CA ALA A 21 -18.49 6.17 9.13
C ALA A 21 -19.26 6.61 7.85
N LYS A 22 -18.76 6.25 6.66
CA LYS A 22 -19.42 6.53 5.39
C LYS A 22 -20.63 5.63 5.12
N LEU A 23 -20.61 4.40 5.61
CA LEU A 23 -21.74 3.47 5.52
C LEU A 23 -22.95 3.98 6.32
N ASP A 24 -22.71 4.65 7.45
CA ASP A 24 -23.77 5.29 8.26
C ASP A 24 -24.51 6.41 7.51
N GLU A 25 -23.89 7.00 6.48
CA GLU A 25 -24.51 8.01 5.60
C GLU A 25 -25.34 7.41 4.45
N GLN A 26 -25.67 6.10 4.50
CA GLN A 26 -26.43 5.39 3.45
C GLN A 26 -25.79 5.45 2.04
N CYS A 27 -24.47 5.27 1.95
CA CYS A 27 -23.74 5.38 0.68
C CYS A 27 -23.97 4.21 -0.32
N GLY A 28 -24.74 3.19 0.06
CA GLY A 28 -24.86 1.94 -0.70
C GLY A 28 -23.56 1.13 -0.71
N HIS A 29 -23.35 0.31 -1.74
CA HIS A 29 -22.10 -0.44 -1.95
C HIS A 29 -21.11 0.38 -2.78
N LYS A 30 -19.92 0.65 -2.21
CA LYS A 30 -18.80 1.28 -2.93
C LYS A 30 -17.51 0.54 -2.67
N ALA A 31 -16.73 0.35 -3.73
CA ALA A 31 -15.38 -0.21 -3.66
C ALA A 31 -14.35 0.93 -3.75
N TYR A 32 -13.39 0.95 -2.84
CA TYR A 32 -12.33 1.96 -2.78
C TYR A 32 -10.96 1.28 -2.91
N ASN A 33 -10.09 1.85 -3.73
CA ASN A 33 -8.69 1.47 -3.80
C ASN A 33 -7.95 2.08 -2.61
N LEU A 34 -7.41 1.23 -1.74
CA LEU A 34 -6.66 1.63 -0.55
C LEU A 34 -5.18 1.34 -0.77
N GLY A 35 -4.42 2.35 -1.18
CA GLY A 35 -2.98 2.28 -1.36
C GLY A 35 -2.37 3.67 -1.36
N THR A 36 -1.05 3.74 -1.42
CA THR A 36 -0.31 5.01 -1.43
C THR A 36 -0.29 5.66 -2.81
N GLY A 37 -0.60 4.90 -3.87
CA GLY A 37 -0.38 5.31 -5.26
C GLY A 37 1.09 5.37 -5.67
N THR A 38 2.00 5.05 -4.74
CA THR A 38 3.43 5.00 -4.96
C THR A 38 3.87 3.55 -5.01
N GLY A 39 4.32 3.12 -6.18
CA GLY A 39 4.87 1.78 -6.36
C GLY A 39 6.29 1.69 -5.81
N TYR A 40 6.55 0.69 -4.97
CA TYR A 40 7.89 0.38 -4.49
C TYR A 40 8.37 -0.97 -5.04
N SER A 41 9.64 -1.02 -5.38
CA SER A 41 10.32 -2.25 -5.78
C SER A 41 10.70 -3.09 -4.55
N VAL A 42 10.84 -4.40 -4.75
CA VAL A 42 11.35 -5.34 -3.71
C VAL A 42 12.69 -4.86 -3.14
N LEU A 43 13.56 -4.28 -3.98
CA LEU A 43 14.86 -3.74 -3.54
C LEU A 43 14.72 -2.51 -2.62
N GLN A 44 13.73 -1.64 -2.87
CA GLN A 44 13.46 -0.50 -1.99
C GLN A 44 12.93 -0.96 -0.63
N LEU A 45 12.08 -2.00 -0.60
CA LEU A 45 11.61 -2.60 0.64
C LEU A 45 12.76 -3.19 1.47
N ILE A 46 13.67 -3.94 0.82
CA ILE A 46 14.85 -4.51 1.49
C ILE A 46 15.68 -3.39 2.11
N LYS A 47 15.98 -2.32 1.37
CA LYS A 47 16.74 -1.17 1.89
C LYS A 47 16.07 -0.48 3.07
N ALA A 48 14.75 -0.31 3.03
CA ALA A 48 13.98 0.27 4.12
C ALA A 48 14.03 -0.62 5.37
N MET A 49 13.88 -1.93 5.20
CA MET A 49 14.03 -2.90 6.29
C MET A 49 15.45 -2.95 6.86
N GLU A 50 16.49 -2.89 6.02
CA GLU A 50 17.89 -2.83 6.48
C GLU A 50 18.14 -1.59 7.34
N LYS A 51 17.61 -0.43 6.91
CA LYS A 51 17.69 0.83 7.66
C LYS A 51 16.95 0.75 9.00
N ALA A 52 15.75 0.18 9.03
CA ALA A 52 14.96 0.02 10.24
C ALA A 52 15.55 -1.02 11.22
N CYS A 53 16.12 -2.12 10.70
CA CYS A 53 16.73 -3.18 11.51
C CYS A 53 18.17 -2.87 11.95
N GLY A 54 18.84 -1.94 11.28
CA GLY A 54 20.25 -1.61 11.49
C GLY A 54 21.21 -2.77 11.14
N LYS A 55 20.74 -3.75 10.35
CA LYS A 55 21.49 -4.94 9.96
C LYS A 55 21.28 -5.22 8.47
N PRO A 56 22.30 -5.70 7.74
CA PRO A 56 22.16 -6.09 6.35
C PRO A 56 21.23 -7.31 6.22
N ILE A 57 20.34 -7.29 5.23
CA ILE A 57 19.38 -8.36 4.97
C ILE A 57 19.86 -9.13 3.73
N PRO A 58 20.33 -10.38 3.89
CA PRO A 58 20.80 -11.15 2.75
C PRO A 58 19.64 -11.50 1.82
N TYR A 59 19.77 -11.18 0.54
CA TYR A 59 18.81 -11.53 -0.50
C TYR A 59 19.51 -12.16 -1.70
N LYS A 60 18.80 -13.00 -2.45
CA LYS A 60 19.29 -13.60 -3.69
C LYS A 60 18.34 -13.27 -4.83
N MET A 61 18.89 -12.82 -5.95
CA MET A 61 18.13 -12.62 -7.18
C MET A 61 17.77 -13.99 -7.75
N CYS A 62 16.49 -14.32 -7.76
CA CYS A 62 15.95 -15.54 -8.36
C CYS A 62 15.16 -15.20 -9.64
N SER A 63 14.90 -16.20 -10.47
CA SER A 63 14.02 -16.06 -11.63
C SER A 63 12.63 -15.58 -11.21
N ARG A 64 11.96 -14.84 -12.11
CA ARG A 64 10.60 -14.34 -11.88
C ARG A 64 9.66 -15.52 -11.58
N ARG A 65 8.81 -15.37 -10.57
CA ARG A 65 7.76 -16.36 -10.29
C ARG A 65 6.71 -16.26 -11.40
N GLU A 66 6.31 -17.38 -11.99
CA GLU A 66 5.22 -17.39 -12.97
C GLU A 66 3.95 -16.82 -12.33
N GLY A 67 3.30 -15.88 -13.02
CA GLY A 67 2.14 -15.14 -12.51
C GLY A 67 2.41 -13.75 -11.94
N ASP A 68 3.68 -13.35 -11.73
CA ASP A 68 3.98 -12.00 -11.22
C ASP A 68 3.75 -10.92 -12.27
N THR A 69 2.79 -10.02 -12.06
CA THR A 69 2.60 -8.77 -12.82
C THR A 69 3.74 -7.77 -12.59
N SER A 70 4.14 -7.05 -13.64
CA SER A 70 5.31 -6.15 -13.64
C SER A 70 5.13 -4.93 -12.74
N MET A 71 3.93 -4.32 -12.71
CA MET A 71 3.62 -3.14 -11.90
C MET A 71 2.14 -3.17 -11.51
N VAL A 72 1.84 -3.06 -10.21
CA VAL A 72 0.48 -2.91 -9.68
C VAL A 72 0.54 -1.86 -8.58
N TYR A 73 -0.14 -0.73 -8.78
CA TYR A 73 -0.28 0.33 -7.78
C TYR A 73 -1.73 0.81 -7.74
N ALA A 74 -2.18 1.28 -6.58
CA ALA A 74 -3.55 1.73 -6.40
C ALA A 74 -3.73 3.16 -6.93
N ASP A 75 -4.94 3.51 -7.37
CA ASP A 75 -5.33 4.92 -7.51
C ASP A 75 -6.23 5.30 -6.31
N PRO A 76 -5.69 5.97 -5.27
CA PRO A 76 -6.45 6.33 -4.07
C PRO A 76 -7.31 7.59 -4.25
N SER A 77 -7.39 8.18 -5.45
CA SER A 77 -8.11 9.46 -5.68
C SER A 77 -9.56 9.44 -5.21
N LEU A 78 -10.25 8.30 -5.37
CA LEU A 78 -11.64 8.14 -4.91
C LEU A 78 -11.74 8.12 -3.38
N ALA A 79 -10.80 7.46 -2.69
CA ALA A 79 -10.75 7.42 -1.23
C ALA A 79 -10.39 8.79 -0.63
N GLU A 80 -9.48 9.54 -1.27
CA GLU A 80 -9.14 10.89 -0.84
C GLU A 80 -10.34 11.85 -1.00
N LYS A 81 -11.08 11.75 -2.11
CA LYS A 81 -12.22 12.63 -2.36
C LYS A 81 -13.44 12.32 -1.49
N GLU A 82 -13.79 11.05 -1.32
CA GLU A 82 -15.03 10.67 -0.63
C GLU A 82 -14.83 10.35 0.85
N LEU A 83 -13.76 9.64 1.19
CA LEU A 83 -13.45 9.27 2.58
C LEU A 83 -12.58 10.30 3.27
N LYS A 84 -12.00 11.28 2.55
CA LYS A 84 -10.95 12.19 3.06
C LYS A 84 -9.77 11.42 3.66
N TRP A 85 -9.54 10.21 3.17
CA TRP A 85 -8.50 9.31 3.64
C TRP A 85 -7.25 9.45 2.78
N LYS A 86 -6.09 9.54 3.42
CA LYS A 86 -4.78 9.58 2.77
C LYS A 86 -3.76 8.86 3.64
N THR A 87 -2.83 8.15 3.02
CA THR A 87 -1.74 7.49 3.72
C THR A 87 -0.86 8.52 4.41
N LYS A 88 -0.60 8.32 5.70
CA LYS A 88 0.25 9.21 6.51
C LYS A 88 1.67 8.68 6.65
N TYR A 89 1.84 7.36 6.53
CA TYR A 89 3.12 6.68 6.71
C TYR A 89 3.69 6.24 5.37
N GLY A 90 5.00 6.46 5.20
CA GLY A 90 5.77 5.93 4.08
C GLY A 90 6.38 4.57 4.42
N LEU A 91 7.41 4.18 3.68
CA LEU A 91 8.17 2.93 3.89
C LEU A 91 9.23 3.02 4.99
N ASP A 92 9.40 4.18 5.61
CA ASP A 92 10.39 4.45 6.67
C ASP A 92 9.73 4.47 8.07
#